data_AF-A0A356R1X6-F1
#
_entry.id   AF-A0A356R1X6-F1
#
_cell.length_a   1.000
_cell.length_b   1.000
_cell.length_c   1.000
_cell.angle_alpha   90.00
_cell.angle_beta   90.00
_cell.angle_gamma   90.00
#
_symmetry.space_group_name_H-M   'P 1'
#
loop_
_entity.id
_entity.type
_entity.pdbx_description
1 polymer ?
#
loop_
_entity_poly.entity_id
_entity_poly.type
_entity_poly.pdbx_seq_one_letter_code
_entity_poly.pdbx_strand_id
1 'polypeptide(L)'
;MFRLDDVAKMLGGTLTGGDAEITSVSTDTRTLKPGALFVALDGERFEGSDFLADADRLGAAAVLTRHPGSNALPSLIVEDTTAALGQLAAHWRARFDIPVIGVTGSNGKTTVKEMIGAIFAEAGAVHISPGNFNNHIGVPLALLGLREHHRFAVIEMGMNHPGEIDYLSRLGSPTTALITNAALAHLEGLGSLAGVVRAKAEIFHGLRPGGTAVI
;
A
#
# COMPACT_ATOMS: atom_id res chain seq x y z
N MET A 1 -2.75 15.08 -4.56
CA MET A 1 -4.06 15.44 -3.99
C MET A 1 -5.10 14.70 -4.81
N PHE A 2 -6.19 14.27 -4.16
CA PHE A 2 -7.36 13.68 -4.81
C PHE A 2 -8.59 14.49 -4.43
N ARG A 3 -9.64 14.41 -5.25
CA ARG A 3 -10.99 14.76 -4.82
C ARG A 3 -11.74 13.50 -4.48
N LEU A 4 -12.58 13.54 -3.45
CA LEU A 4 -13.36 12.40 -3.00
C LEU A 4 -14.27 11.87 -4.12
N ASP A 5 -14.81 12.76 -4.95
CA ASP A 5 -15.58 12.41 -6.15
C ASP A 5 -14.80 11.55 -7.14
N ASP A 6 -13.50 11.84 -7.34
CA ASP A 6 -12.66 11.07 -8.26
C ASP A 6 -12.37 9.68 -7.68
N VAL A 7 -12.17 9.60 -6.36
CA VAL A 7 -12.02 8.34 -5.64
C VAL A 7 -13.31 7.52 -5.71
N ALA A 8 -14.48 8.15 -5.57
CA ALA A 8 -15.78 7.49 -5.67
C ALA A 8 -16.02 6.86 -7.05
N LYS A 9 -15.74 7.61 -8.13
CA LYS A 9 -15.85 7.12 -9.52
C LYS A 9 -14.91 5.95 -9.79
N MET A 10 -13.70 6.02 -9.24
CA MET A 10 -12.68 4.98 -9.39
C MET A 10 -13.05 3.67 -8.68
N LEU A 11 -13.60 3.78 -7.47
CA LEU A 11 -13.86 2.63 -6.60
C LEU A 11 -15.29 2.10 -6.74
N GLY A 12 -16.18 2.82 -7.41
CA GLY A 12 -17.59 2.43 -7.57
C GLY A 12 -18.42 2.51 -6.29
N GLY A 13 -17.98 3.30 -5.30
CA GLY A 13 -18.66 3.45 -4.01
C GLY A 13 -19.77 4.51 -4.01
N THR A 14 -20.55 4.54 -2.94
CA THR A 14 -21.61 5.55 -2.74
C THR A 14 -21.06 6.72 -1.93
N LEU A 15 -21.16 7.93 -2.50
CA LEU A 15 -20.73 9.16 -1.85
C LEU A 15 -21.84 9.76 -0.96
N THR A 16 -21.49 10.20 0.23
CA THR A 16 -22.32 11.02 1.12
C THR A 16 -21.53 12.23 1.63
N GLY A 17 -22.21 13.32 2.03
CA GLY A 17 -21.56 14.47 2.68
C GLY A 17 -20.80 15.44 1.77
N GLY A 18 -20.93 15.34 0.44
CA GLY A 18 -20.30 16.25 -0.52
C GLY A 18 -18.89 15.84 -0.93
N ASP A 19 -18.22 16.68 -1.73
CA ASP A 19 -16.86 16.43 -2.21
C ASP A 19 -15.81 17.09 -1.29
N ALA A 20 -14.63 16.49 -1.20
CA ALA A 20 -13.55 16.96 -0.33
C ALA A 20 -12.18 16.80 -1.00
N GLU A 21 -11.28 17.74 -0.73
CA GLU A 21 -9.89 17.63 -1.14
C GLU A 21 -9.10 16.77 -0.14
N ILE A 22 -8.46 15.73 -0.67
CA ILE A 22 -7.69 14.73 0.08
C ILE A 22 -6.21 14.97 -0.17
N THR A 23 -5.47 15.26 0.90
CA THR A 23 -4.02 15.55 0.84
C THR A 23 -3.17 14.33 1.17
N SER A 24 -3.71 13.38 1.94
CA SER A 24 -3.04 12.14 2.32
C SER A 24 -4.06 11.04 2.65
N VAL A 25 -3.61 9.81 2.86
CA VAL A 25 -4.45 8.67 3.25
C VAL A 25 -3.89 8.10 4.55
N SER A 26 -4.77 7.78 5.49
CA SER A 26 -4.40 7.14 6.76
C SER A 26 -5.40 6.03 7.10
N THR A 27 -4.93 4.96 7.72
CA THR A 27 -5.75 3.90 8.33
C THR A 27 -5.67 3.92 9.86
N ASP A 28 -4.98 4.91 10.44
CA ASP A 28 -4.70 4.99 11.87
C ASP A 28 -4.90 6.43 12.36
N THR A 29 -5.90 6.63 13.22
CA THR A 29 -6.23 7.94 13.79
C THR A 29 -5.08 8.50 14.63
N ARG A 30 -4.21 7.67 15.22
CA ARG A 30 -3.06 8.13 16.02
C ARG A 30 -2.01 8.88 15.21
N THR A 31 -1.98 8.66 13.89
CA THR A 31 -1.04 9.30 12.96
C THR A 31 -1.73 10.16 11.91
N LEU A 32 -3.06 10.31 12.02
CA LEU A 32 -3.86 11.06 11.07
C LEU A 32 -3.46 12.53 11.06
N LYS A 33 -3.37 13.09 9.85
CA LYS A 33 -3.11 14.51 9.64
C LYS A 33 -4.36 15.19 9.10
N PRO A 34 -4.60 16.46 9.45
CA PRO A 34 -5.70 17.22 8.85
C PRO A 34 -5.66 17.17 7.31
N GLY A 35 -6.83 16.98 6.70
CA GLY A 35 -6.96 16.82 5.25
C GLY A 35 -6.77 15.39 4.72
N ALA A 36 -6.55 14.40 5.60
CA ALA A 36 -6.44 13.01 5.20
C ALA A 36 -7.80 12.37 4.86
N LEU A 37 -7.80 11.42 3.94
CA LEU A 37 -8.84 10.40 3.84
C LEU A 37 -8.55 9.33 4.91
N PHE A 38 -9.45 9.16 5.87
CA PHE A 38 -9.36 8.07 6.83
C PHE A 38 -10.01 6.81 6.25
N VAL A 39 -9.26 5.72 6.18
CA VAL A 39 -9.76 4.42 5.71
C VAL A 39 -10.07 3.55 6.93
N ALA A 40 -11.36 3.33 7.16
CA ALA A 40 -11.87 2.48 8.23
C ALA A 40 -11.68 1.01 7.86
N LEU A 41 -10.57 0.42 8.34
CA LEU A 41 -10.27 -1.00 8.18
C LEU A 41 -10.73 -1.78 9.41
N ASP A 42 -11.38 -2.92 9.19
CA ASP A 42 -11.75 -3.84 10.27
C ASP A 42 -10.53 -4.68 10.67
N GLY A 43 -10.28 -4.77 11.97
CA GLY A 43 -9.26 -5.65 12.55
C GLY A 43 -9.89 -6.89 13.18
N GLU A 44 -9.05 -7.80 13.70
CA GLU A 44 -9.54 -8.99 14.42
C GLU A 44 -10.32 -8.65 15.70
N ARG A 45 -10.11 -7.45 16.25
CA ARG A 45 -10.61 -7.04 17.59
C ARG A 45 -11.32 -5.68 17.60
N PHE A 46 -11.46 -5.04 16.45
CA PHE A 46 -12.06 -3.71 16.34
C PHE A 46 -12.69 -3.56 14.96
N GLU A 47 -13.70 -2.71 14.86
CA GLU A 47 -14.25 -2.29 13.57
C GLU A 47 -13.65 -0.94 13.19
N GLY A 48 -13.40 -0.71 11.89
CA GLY A 48 -12.86 0.58 11.46
C GLY A 48 -13.81 1.74 11.75
N SER A 49 -15.11 1.45 11.82
CA SER A 49 -16.21 2.37 12.16
C SER A 49 -16.07 2.97 13.56
N ASP A 50 -15.44 2.26 14.50
CA ASP A 50 -15.23 2.70 15.88
C ASP A 50 -14.43 4.01 15.97
N PHE A 51 -13.61 4.29 14.95
CA PHE A 51 -12.68 5.43 14.93
C PHE A 51 -13.14 6.62 14.09
N LEU A 52 -14.36 6.58 13.51
CA LEU A 52 -14.85 7.66 12.64
C LEU A 52 -14.98 9.01 13.37
N ALA A 53 -15.42 8.98 14.64
CA ALA A 53 -15.53 10.19 15.46
C ALA A 53 -14.16 10.80 15.78
N ASP A 54 -13.14 9.97 16.00
CA ASP A 54 -11.77 10.44 16.19
C ASP A 54 -11.18 11.01 14.91
N ALA A 55 -11.45 10.38 13.76
CA ALA A 55 -11.01 10.90 12.47
C ALA A 55 -11.58 12.30 12.19
N ASP A 56 -12.87 12.51 12.47
CA ASP A 56 -13.52 13.83 12.39
C ASP A 56 -12.87 14.85 13.33
N ARG A 57 -12.73 14.51 14.61
CA ARG A 57 -12.08 15.38 15.61
C ARG A 57 -10.65 15.77 15.23
N LEU A 58 -9.92 14.89 14.55
CA LEU A 58 -8.54 15.11 14.10
C LEU A 58 -8.45 15.80 12.73
N GLY A 59 -9.58 16.15 12.12
CA GLY A 59 -9.65 16.94 10.89
C GLY A 59 -9.45 16.13 9.62
N ALA A 60 -9.85 14.86 9.59
CA ALA A 60 -9.95 14.11 8.34
C ALA A 60 -10.83 14.88 7.34
N ALA A 61 -10.44 14.93 6.07
CA ALA A 61 -11.24 15.56 5.02
C ALA A 61 -12.44 14.70 4.63
N ALA A 62 -12.28 13.38 4.72
CA ALA A 62 -13.27 12.41 4.34
C ALA A 62 -12.98 11.05 5.00
N VAL A 63 -13.94 10.14 4.92
CA VAL A 63 -13.75 8.74 5.32
C VAL A 63 -14.07 7.76 4.18
N LEU A 64 -13.35 6.65 4.13
CA LEU A 64 -13.64 5.48 3.31
C LEU A 64 -14.07 4.36 4.27
N THR A 65 -15.31 3.90 4.17
CA THR A 65 -15.93 3.01 5.16
C THR A 65 -16.88 2.01 4.52
N ARG A 66 -17.20 0.93 5.23
CA ARG A 66 -18.26 -0.02 4.85
C ARG A 66 -19.63 0.41 5.32
N HIS A 67 -19.68 1.20 6.38
CA HIS A 67 -20.92 1.54 7.05
C HIS A 67 -21.32 2.98 6.74
N PRO A 68 -22.58 3.23 6.31
CA PRO A 68 -23.13 4.57 6.30
C PRO A 68 -23.21 5.06 7.75
N GLY A 69 -22.22 5.85 8.18
CA GLY A 69 -22.19 6.43 9.51
C GLY A 69 -23.06 7.68 9.60
N SER A 70 -23.42 8.05 10.83
CA SER A 70 -23.92 9.39 11.16
C SER A 70 -22.77 10.38 11.39
N ASN A 71 -21.74 10.33 10.54
CA ASN A 71 -20.60 11.23 10.64
C ASN A 71 -20.90 12.54 9.89
N ALA A 72 -20.38 13.66 10.38
CA ALA A 72 -20.50 14.94 9.69
C ALA A 72 -19.59 15.01 8.45
N LEU A 73 -18.62 14.10 8.33
CA LEU A 73 -17.64 14.09 7.25
C LEU A 73 -18.21 13.53 5.94
N PRO A 74 -17.75 14.09 4.80
CA PRO A 74 -17.82 13.43 3.51
C PRO A 74 -17.37 11.96 3.61
N SER A 75 -18.19 11.04 3.11
CA SER A 75 -17.92 9.61 3.21
C SER A 75 -18.06 8.92 1.86
N LEU A 76 -17.14 8.01 1.59
CA LEU A 76 -17.24 7.04 0.51
C LEU A 76 -17.52 5.66 1.09
N ILE A 77 -18.71 5.14 0.78
CA ILE A 77 -19.18 3.85 1.26
C ILE A 77 -18.85 2.79 0.21
N VAL A 78 -18.14 1.74 0.62
CA VAL A 78 -17.71 0.61 -0.23
C VAL A 78 -17.96 -0.73 0.46
N GLU A 79 -18.09 -1.81 -0.32
CA GLU A 79 -18.29 -3.16 0.24
C GLU A 79 -17.08 -3.67 1.05
N ASP A 80 -15.87 -3.35 0.59
CA ASP A 80 -14.60 -3.78 1.19
C ASP A 80 -13.58 -2.63 1.17
N THR A 81 -13.24 -2.12 2.35
CA THR A 81 -12.32 -1.00 2.53
C THR A 81 -10.86 -1.39 2.29
N THR A 82 -10.50 -2.66 2.49
CA THR A 82 -9.15 -3.18 2.22
C THR A 82 -8.91 -3.28 0.71
N ALA A 83 -9.88 -3.84 -0.01
CA ALA A 83 -9.83 -3.91 -1.47
C ALA A 83 -9.81 -2.49 -2.09
N ALA A 84 -10.65 -1.59 -1.57
CA ALA A 84 -10.70 -0.20 -1.98
C ALA A 84 -9.36 0.54 -1.75
N LEU A 85 -8.70 0.32 -0.61
CA LEU A 85 -7.36 0.86 -0.34
C LEU A 85 -6.33 0.37 -1.37
N GLY A 86 -6.35 -0.92 -1.70
CA GLY A 86 -5.49 -1.49 -2.74
C GLY A 86 -5.72 -0.87 -4.11
N GLN A 87 -6.98 -0.73 -4.53
CA GLN A 87 -7.35 -0.13 -5.82
C GLN A 87 -6.94 1.35 -5.92
N LEU A 88 -7.15 2.11 -4.84
CA LEU A 88 -6.71 3.50 -4.74
C LEU A 88 -5.19 3.61 -4.86
N ALA A 89 -4.45 2.74 -4.18
CA ALA A 89 -2.99 2.70 -4.26
C ALA A 89 -2.48 2.32 -5.66
N ALA A 90 -3.11 1.35 -6.34
CA ALA A 90 -2.76 0.98 -7.71
C ALA A 90 -2.93 2.16 -8.68
N HIS A 91 -4.07 2.88 -8.60
CA HIS A 91 -4.31 4.06 -9.40
C HIS A 91 -3.31 5.18 -9.11
N TRP A 92 -2.98 5.40 -7.83
CA TRP A 92 -1.97 6.39 -7.47
C TRP A 92 -0.60 6.02 -8.04
N ARG A 93 -0.17 4.77 -7.86
CA ARG A 93 1.10 4.24 -8.39
C ARG A 93 1.18 4.40 -9.91
N ALA A 94 0.09 4.20 -10.64
CA ALA A 94 0.04 4.32 -12.10
C ALA A 94 0.36 5.73 -12.62
N ARG A 95 0.24 6.78 -11.77
CA ARG A 95 0.59 8.16 -12.13
C ARG A 95 2.09 8.43 -12.20
N PHE A 96 2.92 7.48 -11.75
CA PHE A 96 4.36 7.64 -11.68
C PHE A 96 5.05 6.76 -12.73
N ASP A 97 5.90 7.37 -13.55
CA ASP A 97 6.80 6.66 -14.45
C ASP A 97 8.25 6.81 -14.00
N ILE A 98 8.51 6.36 -12.78
CA ILE A 98 9.84 6.34 -12.17
C ILE A 98 10.28 4.88 -11.96
N PRO A 99 11.60 4.61 -11.85
CA PRO A 99 12.08 3.30 -11.43
C PRO A 99 11.50 2.89 -10.07
N VAL A 100 10.92 1.69 -10.02
CA VAL A 100 10.36 1.09 -8.80
C VAL A 100 10.99 -0.27 -8.58
N ILE A 101 11.62 -0.42 -7.42
CA ILE A 101 12.34 -1.61 -7.02
C ILE A 101 11.48 -2.36 -6.00
N GLY A 102 10.97 -3.52 -6.40
CA GLY A 102 10.30 -4.46 -5.49
C GLY A 102 11.33 -5.37 -4.82
N VAL A 103 11.30 -5.45 -3.49
CA VAL A 103 12.23 -6.29 -2.71
C VAL A 103 11.45 -7.31 -1.90
N THR A 104 11.71 -8.60 -2.12
CA THR A 104 11.25 -9.68 -1.25
C THR A 104 12.39 -10.60 -0.85
N GLY A 105 12.11 -11.57 0.02
CA GLY A 105 13.11 -12.47 0.59
C GLY A 105 12.71 -13.04 1.93
N SER A 106 13.34 -14.13 2.37
CA SER A 106 13.11 -14.65 3.73
C SER A 106 13.76 -13.69 4.72
N ASN A 107 15.03 -13.36 4.50
CA ASN A 107 15.82 -12.48 5.36
C ASN A 107 16.47 -11.33 4.59
N GLY A 108 16.79 -10.24 5.29
CA GLY A 108 17.56 -9.12 4.72
C GLY A 108 16.78 -8.15 3.84
N LYS A 109 15.45 -8.31 3.70
CA LYS A 109 14.59 -7.40 2.93
C LYS A 109 14.79 -5.93 3.32
N THR A 110 14.63 -5.62 4.59
CA THR A 110 14.75 -4.26 5.10
C THR A 110 16.15 -3.70 4.94
N THR A 111 17.19 -4.49 5.24
CA THR A 111 18.59 -4.06 5.04
C THR A 111 18.87 -3.71 3.58
N VAL A 112 18.49 -4.58 2.65
CA VAL A 112 18.71 -4.36 1.22
C VAL A 112 17.87 -3.19 0.72
N LYS A 113 16.62 -3.05 1.17
CA LYS A 113 15.74 -1.91 0.88
C LYS A 113 16.41 -0.59 1.28
N GLU A 114 16.95 -0.48 2.49
CA GLU A 114 17.65 0.72 2.97
C GLU A 114 18.95 0.98 2.19
N MET A 115 19.73 -0.07 1.87
CA MET A 115 20.95 0.07 1.07
C MET A 115 20.65 0.60 -0.35
N ILE A 116 19.64 0.05 -1.03
CA ILE A 116 19.20 0.51 -2.34
C ILE A 116 18.74 1.96 -2.26
N GLY A 117 17.99 2.30 -1.20
CA GLY A 117 17.55 3.66 -0.93
C GLY A 117 18.70 4.65 -0.79
N ALA A 118 19.72 4.30 0.02
CA ALA A 118 20.91 5.13 0.22
C ALA A 118 21.70 5.33 -1.08
N ILE A 119 21.83 4.29 -1.91
CA ILE A 119 22.52 4.40 -3.20
C ILE A 119 21.76 5.33 -4.16
N PHE A 120 20.43 5.19 -4.27
CA PHE A 120 19.65 6.06 -5.15
C PHE A 120 19.55 7.50 -4.64
N ALA A 121 19.68 7.74 -3.33
CA ALA A 121 19.67 9.07 -2.75
C ALA A 121 20.81 9.96 -3.29
N GLU A 122 21.93 9.36 -3.68
CA GLU A 122 23.04 10.05 -4.36
C GLU A 122 22.66 10.56 -5.77
N ALA A 123 21.61 9.98 -6.38
CA ALA A 123 21.15 10.33 -7.73
C ALA A 123 19.85 11.15 -7.76
N GLY A 124 19.07 11.16 -6.67
CA GLY A 124 17.83 11.94 -6.57
C GLY A 124 16.93 11.52 -5.42
N ALA A 125 15.81 12.21 -5.26
CA ALA A 125 14.87 11.91 -4.17
C ALA A 125 14.30 10.49 -4.27
N VAL A 126 14.31 9.74 -3.17
CA VAL A 126 13.88 8.34 -3.12
C VAL A 126 12.72 8.18 -2.17
N HIS A 127 11.69 7.45 -2.60
CA HIS A 127 10.64 6.95 -1.74
C HIS A 127 10.98 5.54 -1.26
N ILE A 128 11.02 5.32 0.05
CA ILE A 128 11.30 4.00 0.63
C ILE A 128 10.09 3.59 1.47
N SER A 129 9.64 2.33 1.35
CA SER A 129 8.58 1.80 2.23
C SER A 129 8.89 2.09 3.70
N PRO A 130 8.01 2.81 4.43
CA PRO A 130 8.24 3.16 5.83
C PRO A 130 8.19 1.92 6.73
N GLY A 131 9.15 1.78 7.64
CA GLY A 131 9.15 0.72 8.65
C GLY A 131 8.91 -0.68 8.05
N ASN A 132 7.86 -1.35 8.50
CA ASN A 132 7.44 -2.68 8.09
C ASN A 132 6.23 -2.68 7.13
N PHE A 133 6.04 -1.60 6.36
CA PHE A 133 4.93 -1.48 5.40
C PHE A 133 5.15 -2.39 4.17
N ASN A 134 4.96 -3.68 4.38
CA ASN A 134 5.29 -4.74 3.42
C ASN A 134 4.16 -5.76 3.18
N ASN A 135 2.98 -5.56 3.76
CA ASN A 135 1.82 -6.45 3.62
C ASN A 135 0.68 -5.79 2.81
N HIS A 136 -0.50 -6.43 2.78
CA HIS A 136 -1.67 -6.00 2.01
C HIS A 136 -2.29 -4.65 2.44
N ILE A 137 -1.90 -4.08 3.59
CA ILE A 137 -2.26 -2.71 4.02
C ILE A 137 -1.06 -1.77 3.86
N GLY A 138 0.13 -2.22 4.31
CA GLY A 138 1.35 -1.43 4.32
C GLY A 138 1.83 -1.03 2.93
N VAL A 139 1.85 -1.95 1.96
CA VAL A 139 2.28 -1.61 0.59
C VAL A 139 1.35 -0.58 -0.06
N PRO A 140 0.01 -0.72 -0.01
CA PRO A 140 -0.87 0.36 -0.46
C PRO A 140 -0.55 1.73 0.16
N LEU A 141 -0.36 1.79 1.48
CA LEU A 141 0.00 3.04 2.16
C LEU A 141 1.37 3.58 1.74
N ALA A 142 2.35 2.69 1.55
CA ALA A 142 3.65 3.07 1.02
C ALA A 142 3.51 3.66 -0.38
N LEU A 143 2.75 3.03 -1.29
CA LEU A 143 2.51 3.54 -2.63
C LEU A 143 1.80 4.91 -2.60
N LEU A 144 0.79 5.09 -1.75
CA LEU A 144 0.10 6.36 -1.54
C LEU A 144 1.00 7.46 -0.94
N GLY A 145 2.18 7.09 -0.45
CA GLY A 145 3.25 8.01 -0.05
C GLY A 145 4.04 8.62 -1.22
N LEU A 146 3.92 8.10 -2.45
CA LEU A 146 4.63 8.64 -3.62
C LEU A 146 4.23 10.10 -3.90
N ARG A 147 5.20 10.92 -4.31
CA ARG A 147 5.05 12.35 -4.62
C ARG A 147 5.82 12.68 -5.88
N GLU A 148 5.43 13.74 -6.58
CA GLU A 148 5.96 14.11 -7.91
C GLU A 148 7.47 14.38 -7.92
N HIS A 149 8.05 14.79 -6.78
CA HIS A 149 9.48 15.04 -6.68
C HIS A 149 10.32 13.75 -6.55
N HIS A 150 9.71 12.61 -6.22
CA HIS A 150 10.44 11.34 -6.13
C HIS A 150 10.94 10.91 -7.51
N ARG A 151 12.19 10.46 -7.55
CA ARG A 151 12.88 9.97 -8.76
C ARG A 151 13.04 8.46 -8.76
N PHE A 152 12.96 7.83 -7.59
CA PHE A 152 13.06 6.39 -7.39
C PHE A 152 12.10 5.94 -6.29
N ALA A 153 11.67 4.68 -6.33
CA ALA A 153 10.95 4.07 -5.21
C ALA A 153 11.48 2.67 -4.89
N VAL A 154 11.57 2.34 -3.61
CA VAL A 154 11.97 1.03 -3.10
C VAL A 154 10.87 0.48 -2.20
N ILE A 155 10.17 -0.55 -2.68
CA ILE A 155 8.99 -1.12 -2.03
C ILE A 155 9.32 -2.51 -1.51
N GLU A 156 9.25 -2.69 -0.19
CA GLU A 156 9.39 -4.00 0.44
C GLU A 156 8.08 -4.78 0.34
N MET A 157 8.15 -6.05 -0.06
CA MET A 157 6.99 -6.94 -0.24
C MET A 157 7.19 -8.23 0.56
N GLY A 158 6.38 -8.41 1.59
CA GLY A 158 6.36 -9.55 2.50
C GLY A 158 5.13 -10.43 2.29
N MET A 159 5.14 -11.59 2.94
CA MET A 159 4.02 -12.52 2.94
C MET A 159 4.08 -13.47 4.13
N ASN A 160 2.94 -14.07 4.42
CA ASN A 160 2.72 -15.23 5.26
C ASN A 160 2.06 -16.38 4.48
N HIS A 161 1.29 -16.07 3.42
CA HIS A 161 0.53 -17.04 2.64
C HIS A 161 0.81 -16.93 1.13
N PRO A 162 0.57 -18.00 0.35
CA PRO A 162 0.65 -17.95 -1.11
C PRO A 162 -0.29 -16.88 -1.71
N GLY A 163 0.12 -16.25 -2.81
CA GLY A 163 -0.66 -15.24 -3.52
C GLY A 163 -0.55 -13.82 -2.95
N GLU A 164 -0.01 -13.64 -1.75
CA GLU A 164 0.15 -12.30 -1.18
C GLU A 164 1.19 -11.48 -1.95
N ILE A 165 2.35 -12.06 -2.30
CA ILE A 165 3.36 -11.32 -3.09
C ILE A 165 2.83 -11.06 -4.50
N ASP A 166 2.05 -11.97 -5.10
CA ASP A 166 1.40 -11.72 -6.38
C ASP A 166 0.55 -10.43 -6.33
N TYR A 167 -0.33 -10.32 -5.33
CA TYR A 167 -1.13 -9.12 -5.12
C TYR A 167 -0.26 -7.87 -4.94
N LEU A 168 0.71 -7.90 -4.04
CA LEU A 168 1.56 -6.74 -3.74
C LEU A 168 2.40 -6.30 -4.95
N SER A 169 2.93 -7.25 -5.71
CA SER A 169 3.74 -6.97 -6.89
C SER A 169 2.93 -6.35 -8.01
N ARG A 170 1.68 -6.80 -8.22
CA ARG A 170 0.75 -6.20 -9.19
C ARG A 170 0.38 -4.77 -8.82
N LEU A 171 0.14 -4.49 -7.54
CA LEU A 171 -0.07 -3.13 -7.04
C LEU A 171 1.17 -2.24 -7.29
N GLY A 172 2.35 -2.75 -6.93
CA GLY A 172 3.60 -1.99 -7.02
C GLY A 172 4.10 -1.79 -8.45
N SER A 173 3.75 -2.68 -9.38
CA SER A 173 4.19 -2.68 -10.79
C SER A 173 5.69 -2.31 -10.92
N PRO A 174 6.61 -3.10 -10.31
CA PRO A 174 8.02 -2.77 -10.28
C PRO A 174 8.64 -2.76 -11.69
N THR A 175 9.64 -1.91 -11.89
CA THR A 175 10.54 -1.96 -13.05
C THR A 175 11.71 -2.91 -12.78
N THR A 176 12.06 -3.13 -11.52
CA THR A 176 13.06 -4.10 -11.07
C THR A 176 12.50 -4.88 -9.90
N ALA A 177 12.58 -6.20 -9.93
CA ALA A 177 12.17 -7.06 -8.82
C ALA A 177 13.36 -7.91 -8.34
N LEU A 178 13.55 -7.96 -7.03
CA LEU A 178 14.66 -8.63 -6.35
C LEU A 178 14.13 -9.63 -5.33
N ILE A 179 14.70 -10.84 -5.33
CA ILE A 179 14.60 -11.78 -4.22
C ILE A 179 15.95 -11.81 -3.50
N THR A 180 16.02 -11.45 -2.21
CA THR A 180 17.29 -11.46 -1.46
C THR A 180 17.78 -12.88 -1.16
N ASN A 181 16.86 -13.77 -0.78
CA ASN A 181 17.09 -15.20 -0.54
C ASN A 181 15.74 -15.92 -0.30
N ALA A 182 15.76 -17.25 -0.44
CA ALA A 182 14.70 -18.13 0.02
C ALA A 182 15.26 -19.12 1.06
N ALA A 183 14.82 -18.97 2.30
CA ALA A 183 15.20 -19.82 3.43
C ALA A 183 13.94 -20.32 4.16
N LEU A 184 14.10 -21.32 5.03
CA LEU A 184 13.04 -21.89 5.87
C LEU A 184 12.44 -20.83 6.82
N ALA A 185 11.43 -20.11 6.34
CA ALA A 185 10.68 -19.09 7.04
C ALA A 185 9.21 -19.18 6.60
N HIS A 186 8.26 -18.76 7.44
CA HIS A 186 6.81 -18.80 7.14
C HIS A 186 6.30 -20.22 6.76
N LEU A 187 6.93 -21.28 7.29
CA LEU A 187 6.59 -22.66 6.93
C LEU A 187 5.16 -23.05 7.32
N GLU A 188 4.60 -22.46 8.37
CA GLU A 188 3.23 -22.70 8.81
C GLU A 188 2.20 -22.34 7.71
N GLY A 189 2.45 -21.25 6.97
CA GLY A 189 1.59 -20.83 5.85
C GLY A 189 1.97 -21.42 4.49
N LEU A 190 3.22 -21.89 4.31
CA LEU A 190 3.76 -22.29 2.99
C LEU A 190 4.12 -23.77 2.85
N GLY A 191 4.12 -24.51 3.95
CA GLY A 191 4.31 -25.96 4.03
C GLY A 191 5.72 -26.47 3.73
N SER A 192 6.52 -25.81 2.88
CA SER A 192 7.85 -26.29 2.49
C SER A 192 8.76 -25.17 1.97
N LEU A 193 10.08 -25.44 1.88
CA LEU A 193 11.01 -24.55 1.20
C LEU A 193 10.62 -24.30 -0.26
N ALA A 194 10.13 -25.32 -0.97
CA ALA A 194 9.63 -25.17 -2.33
C ALA A 194 8.42 -24.22 -2.38
N GLY A 195 7.54 -24.28 -1.37
CA GLY A 195 6.44 -23.32 -1.19
C GLY A 195 6.94 -21.89 -0.96
N VAL A 196 7.97 -21.71 -0.13
CA VAL A 196 8.64 -20.42 0.09
C VAL A 196 9.20 -19.85 -1.21
N VAL A 197 9.92 -20.65 -1.99
CA VAL A 197 10.50 -20.24 -3.27
C VAL A 197 9.40 -19.82 -4.25
N ARG A 198 8.34 -20.63 -4.38
CA ARG A 198 7.20 -20.32 -5.26
C ARG A 198 6.52 -19.01 -4.88
N ALA A 199 6.21 -18.83 -3.60
CA ALA A 199 5.57 -17.61 -3.13
C ALA A 199 6.44 -16.37 -3.36
N LYS A 200 7.77 -16.47 -3.17
CA LYS A 200 8.67 -15.34 -3.46
C LYS A 200 8.79 -15.03 -4.94
N ALA A 201 8.77 -16.06 -5.79
CA ALA A 201 8.80 -15.88 -7.24
C ALA A 201 7.58 -15.11 -7.78
N GLU A 202 6.48 -15.06 -7.03
CA GLU A 202 5.31 -14.23 -7.37
C GLU A 202 5.67 -12.74 -7.53
N ILE A 203 6.79 -12.26 -6.97
CA ILE A 203 7.22 -10.87 -7.14
C ILE A 203 7.43 -10.51 -8.61
N PHE A 204 7.78 -11.50 -9.43
CA PHE A 204 7.99 -11.32 -10.86
C PHE A 204 6.67 -11.25 -11.65
N HIS A 205 5.53 -11.65 -11.06
CA HIS A 205 4.24 -11.58 -11.75
C HIS A 205 3.77 -10.13 -11.97
N GLY A 206 4.16 -9.21 -11.08
CA GLY A 206 3.92 -7.78 -11.22
C GLY A 206 5.02 -7.01 -11.97
N LEU A 207 6.13 -7.68 -12.34
CA LEU A 207 7.24 -7.03 -13.04
C LEU A 207 6.75 -6.48 -14.39
N ARG A 208 6.99 -5.19 -14.62
CA ARG A 208 6.60 -4.53 -15.87
C ARG A 208 7.30 -5.19 -17.07
N PRO A 209 6.66 -5.22 -18.26
CA PRO A 209 7.33 -5.65 -19.48
C PRO A 209 8.65 -4.88 -19.72
N GLY A 210 9.73 -5.61 -20.02
CA GLY A 210 11.06 -5.03 -20.16
C GLY A 210 11.77 -4.71 -18.83
N GLY A 211 11.17 -5.05 -17.69
CA GLY A 211 11.77 -4.90 -16.37
C GLY A 211 12.88 -5.92 -16.08
N THR A 212 13.62 -5.67 -15.01
CA THR A 212 14.78 -6.48 -14.60
C THR A 212 14.45 -7.39 -13.42
N ALA A 213 14.72 -8.68 -13.55
CA ALA A 213 14.68 -9.64 -12.44
C ALA A 213 16.09 -9.83 -11.86
N VAL A 214 16.22 -9.79 -10.54
CA VAL A 214 17.45 -10.07 -9.80
C VAL A 214 17.21 -11.27 -8.88
N ILE A 215 18.00 -12.33 -9.07
CA ILE A 215 17.80 -13.67 -8.51
C ILE A 215 19.03 -14.10 -7.72
#